data_AF-A0A3D4V4C9-F1
#
_entry.id   AF-A0A3D4V4C9-F1
#
_cell.length_a   1.000
_cell.length_b   1.000
_cell.length_c   1.000
_cell.angle_alpha   90.00
_cell.angle_beta   90.00
_cell.angle_gamma   90.00
#
_symmetry.space_group_name_H-M   'P 1'
#
loop_
_entity.id
_entity.type
_entity.pdbx_description
1 polymer ?
#
loop_
_entity_poly.entity_id
_entity_poly.type
_entity_poly.pdbx_seq_one_letter_code
_entity_poly.pdbx_strand_id
1 'polypeptide(L)'
;MSHLPPFVGRISMPRPTLARTVSCAVSSTALLSAAFLLPHGVLQAQSAPGRAPSVDVSKLAEIHVAITAVNDSADARQAQAKNKTGEAQHELAAKKRQLITELLKSKGLSDTAYQRQRFVVSTDLGLRAQFDSVVAKLTGAPLPGRIAAPVAPGFVAASALPPGMVGTHIGHVTTSFVDTPEKAGLLPIAFTEAQVASQHAALATRNTTDLAAMKLHAGHVLHAVDPTIVTTGPGKGFGVKRAALGVAQHIELASKESTASPNVKIHSTHIATAARSTATRVDQVIALAKKIQETSDVKEAATLTGQLASLASQLAAGADVNADGRIDWGNGEGGLQQAQEHITLLLAGEKK
;
A
#
# COMPACT_ATOMS: atom_id res chain seq x y z
N MET A 1 -16.99 66.05 -32.07
CA MET A 1 -17.69 64.98 -32.82
C MET A 1 -17.48 63.70 -32.04
N SER A 2 -18.36 63.40 -31.07
CA SER A 2 -19.54 62.50 -31.18
C SER A 2 -19.13 61.09 -30.72
N HIS A 3 -19.74 60.37 -29.79
CA HIS A 3 -20.88 60.55 -28.88
C HIS A 3 -20.76 59.44 -27.81
N LEU A 4 -21.06 59.75 -26.54
CA LEU A 4 -21.48 58.76 -25.53
C LEU A 4 -22.92 58.29 -25.83
N PRO A 5 -23.36 57.17 -25.26
CA PRO A 5 -24.33 57.32 -24.16
C PRO A 5 -24.06 56.42 -22.93
N PRO A 6 -24.42 56.88 -21.73
CA PRO A 6 -24.57 56.05 -20.53
C PRO A 6 -26.04 55.62 -20.35
N PHE A 7 -26.27 54.42 -19.81
CA PHE A 7 -27.60 54.02 -19.33
C PHE A 7 -27.63 53.94 -17.79
N VAL A 8 -28.62 54.63 -17.24
CA VAL A 8 -28.95 54.79 -15.83
C VAL A 8 -29.93 53.70 -15.41
N GLY A 9 -29.80 53.19 -14.18
CA GLY A 9 -30.81 52.34 -13.55
C GLY A 9 -30.59 52.18 -12.04
N ARG A 10 -31.06 53.15 -11.24
CA ARG A 10 -31.25 53.05 -9.78
C ARG A 10 -32.47 52.18 -9.48
N ILE A 11 -32.36 51.18 -8.60
CA ILE A 11 -33.45 50.70 -7.71
C ILE A 11 -32.78 50.14 -6.42
N SER A 12 -32.74 50.93 -5.33
CA SER A 12 -33.52 50.78 -4.09
C SER A 12 -33.23 49.51 -3.25
N MET A 13 -32.61 49.72 -2.08
CA MET A 13 -32.61 48.82 -0.92
C MET A 13 -34.04 48.67 -0.34
N PRO A 14 -34.35 47.59 0.39
CA PRO A 14 -34.26 47.65 1.85
C PRO A 14 -33.75 46.38 2.55
N ARG A 15 -33.15 46.58 3.73
CA ARG A 15 -32.92 45.57 4.79
C ARG A 15 -34.25 44.94 5.25
N PRO A 16 -34.18 43.75 5.85
CA PRO A 16 -34.69 43.67 7.22
C PRO A 16 -33.80 42.85 8.17
N THR A 17 -33.63 43.42 9.36
CA THR A 17 -33.40 42.72 10.63
C THR A 17 -34.68 42.01 11.07
N LEU A 18 -34.57 40.79 11.62
CA LEU A 18 -35.34 40.37 12.80
C LEU A 18 -34.84 39.02 13.33
N ALA A 19 -34.43 39.04 14.58
CA ALA A 19 -34.23 37.88 15.43
C ALA A 19 -35.55 37.12 15.63
N ARG A 20 -35.49 35.79 15.66
CA ARG A 20 -36.58 34.99 16.23
C ARG A 20 -36.03 33.73 16.89
N THR A 21 -35.95 33.80 18.21
CA THR A 21 -35.89 32.68 19.13
C THR A 21 -37.10 31.77 18.94
N VAL A 22 -36.88 30.46 18.87
CA VAL A 22 -37.91 29.45 19.09
C VAL A 22 -37.36 28.43 20.09
N SER A 23 -38.05 28.33 21.21
CA SER A 23 -37.83 27.35 22.27
C SER A 23 -39.03 26.40 22.32
N CYS A 24 -38.77 25.19 22.84
CA CYS A 24 -39.70 24.14 23.28
C CYS A 24 -40.52 23.38 22.22
N ALA A 25 -40.33 22.06 22.16
CA ALA A 25 -41.20 21.12 22.90
C ALA A 25 -40.66 19.68 22.79
N VAL A 26 -40.41 19.08 23.95
CA VAL A 26 -40.18 17.64 24.13
C VAL A 26 -41.57 17.01 24.26
N SER A 27 -41.91 16.05 23.41
CA SER A 27 -43.10 15.21 23.59
C SER A 27 -42.68 13.76 23.78
N SER A 28 -42.76 13.32 25.03
CA SER A 28 -42.76 11.93 25.45
C SER A 28 -44.12 11.31 25.11
N THR A 29 -44.14 10.20 24.39
CA THR A 29 -45.30 9.31 24.32
C THR A 29 -44.93 7.97 24.91
N ALA A 30 -45.45 7.71 26.11
CA ALA A 30 -45.52 6.39 26.72
C ALA A 30 -46.59 5.56 26.00
N LEU A 31 -46.28 4.31 25.68
CA LEU A 31 -47.29 3.32 25.29
C LEU A 31 -47.10 2.03 26.10
N LEU A 32 -48.24 1.56 26.58
CA LEU A 32 -48.52 0.54 27.56
C LEU A 32 -47.86 -0.82 27.29
N SER A 33 -47.33 -1.45 28.33
CA SER A 33 -47.01 -2.88 28.36
C SER A 33 -48.29 -3.69 28.63
N ALA A 34 -48.67 -4.54 27.67
CA ALA A 34 -49.61 -5.64 27.89
C ALA A 34 -48.81 -6.90 28.24
N ALA A 35 -49.00 -7.42 29.46
CA ALA A 35 -48.40 -8.66 29.92
C ALA A 35 -49.21 -9.85 29.38
N PHE A 36 -48.62 -10.63 28.49
CA PHE A 36 -49.09 -11.98 28.16
C PHE A 36 -48.24 -13.00 28.91
N LEU A 37 -48.88 -13.68 29.87
CA LEU A 37 -48.37 -14.88 30.54
C LEU A 37 -48.48 -16.08 29.58
N LEU A 38 -47.34 -16.70 29.26
CA LEU A 38 -47.26 -18.03 28.66
C LEU A 38 -46.20 -18.89 29.39
N PRO A 39 -46.32 -20.22 29.36
CA PRO A 39 -45.80 -21.12 30.39
C PRO A 39 -44.29 -21.37 30.28
N HIS A 40 -43.70 -21.70 31.42
CA HIS A 40 -42.28 -22.01 31.60
C HIS A 40 -41.87 -23.25 30.78
N GLY A 41 -41.32 -23.01 29.60
CA GLY A 41 -40.42 -23.94 28.91
C GLY A 41 -38.98 -23.46 29.14
N VAL A 42 -38.11 -24.37 29.58
CA VAL A 42 -36.72 -24.12 29.96
C VAL A 42 -35.94 -23.53 28.78
N LEU A 43 -35.86 -22.19 28.71
CA LEU A 43 -34.81 -21.49 28.00
C LEU A 43 -33.70 -21.23 28.99
N GLN A 44 -32.73 -22.14 28.98
CA GLN A 44 -31.41 -21.91 29.53
C GLN A 44 -30.91 -20.58 28.95
N ALA A 45 -30.75 -19.58 29.82
CA ALA A 45 -30.16 -18.31 29.45
C ALA A 45 -28.83 -18.59 28.75
N GLN A 46 -28.79 -18.41 27.43
CA GLN A 46 -27.54 -18.29 26.72
C GLN A 46 -26.85 -17.09 27.34
N SER A 47 -25.81 -17.38 28.12
CA SER A 47 -24.82 -16.44 28.58
C SER A 47 -24.52 -15.45 27.46
N ALA A 48 -24.58 -14.16 27.80
CA ALA A 48 -24.06 -13.07 26.98
C ALA A 48 -22.75 -13.52 26.29
N PRO A 49 -22.51 -13.16 25.01
CA PRO A 49 -21.29 -13.56 24.34
C PRO A 49 -20.12 -13.09 25.20
N GLY A 50 -19.36 -14.07 25.68
CA GLY A 50 -18.27 -13.87 26.61
C GLY A 50 -17.34 -12.80 26.06
N ARG A 51 -16.94 -11.88 26.96
CA ARG A 51 -15.85 -10.95 26.78
C ARG A 51 -14.78 -11.59 25.89
N ALA A 52 -14.46 -10.96 24.76
CA ALA A 52 -13.45 -11.45 23.84
C ALA A 52 -12.20 -11.88 24.65
N PRO A 53 -11.61 -13.05 24.34
CA PRO A 53 -10.43 -13.52 25.08
C PRO A 53 -9.39 -12.41 25.06
N SER A 54 -8.91 -12.01 26.24
CA SER A 54 -7.93 -10.94 26.36
C SER A 54 -6.69 -11.32 25.56
N VAL A 55 -6.47 -10.66 24.42
CA VAL A 55 -5.27 -10.85 23.63
C VAL A 55 -4.14 -10.09 24.31
N ASP A 56 -3.10 -10.82 24.73
CA ASP A 56 -1.85 -10.20 25.17
C ASP A 56 -1.05 -9.78 23.93
N VAL A 57 -1.26 -8.53 23.53
CA VAL A 57 -0.69 -7.95 22.32
C VAL A 57 0.83 -7.91 22.35
N SER A 58 1.44 -7.70 23.52
CA SER A 58 2.90 -7.64 23.67
C SER A 58 3.52 -9.01 23.47
N LYS A 59 2.97 -10.02 24.16
CA LYS A 59 3.41 -11.42 24.01
C LYS A 59 3.22 -11.93 22.59
N LEU A 60 2.10 -11.57 21.94
CA LEU A 60 1.85 -11.95 20.55
C LEU A 60 2.86 -11.32 19.58
N ALA A 61 3.24 -10.06 19.80
CA ALA A 61 4.24 -9.35 18.99
C ALA A 61 5.65 -9.97 19.14
N GLU A 62 6.06 -10.33 20.36
CA GLU A 62 7.33 -11.04 20.59
C GLU A 62 7.38 -12.40 19.88
N ILE A 63 6.29 -13.17 19.97
CA ILE A 63 6.15 -14.44 19.26
C ILE A 63 6.22 -14.22 17.74
N HIS A 64 5.56 -13.18 17.24
CA HIS A 64 5.56 -12.84 15.82
C HIS A 64 6.97 -12.52 15.32
N VAL A 65 7.73 -11.68 16.02
CA VAL A 65 9.11 -11.33 15.65
C VAL A 65 10.03 -12.56 15.68
N ALA A 66 9.88 -13.44 16.68
CA ALA A 66 10.64 -14.68 16.74
C ALA A 66 10.31 -15.64 15.58
N ILE A 67 9.05 -15.72 15.17
CA ILE A 67 8.64 -16.49 13.99
C ILE A 67 9.21 -15.88 12.71
N THR A 68 9.25 -14.54 12.60
CA THR A 68 9.90 -13.85 11.47
C THR A 68 11.37 -14.21 11.38
N ALA A 69 12.12 -14.22 12.48
CA ALA A 69 13.52 -14.64 12.47
C ALA A 69 13.71 -16.12 12.06
N VAL A 70 12.79 -17.01 12.44
CA VAL A 70 12.77 -18.42 11.98
C VAL A 70 12.49 -18.50 10.48
N ASN A 71 11.57 -17.67 9.97
CA ASN A 71 11.29 -17.57 8.55
C ASN A 71 12.53 -17.07 7.79
N ASP A 72 13.11 -15.94 8.19
CA ASP A 72 14.29 -15.35 7.55
C ASP A 72 15.47 -16.33 7.52
N SER A 73 15.72 -17.04 8.64
CA SER A 73 16.78 -18.05 8.68
C SER A 73 16.47 -19.27 7.81
N ALA A 74 15.22 -19.71 7.72
CA ALA A 74 14.83 -20.82 6.86
C ALA A 74 14.94 -20.42 5.38
N ASP A 75 14.50 -19.21 5.05
CA ASP A 75 14.51 -18.67 3.70
C ASP A 75 15.95 -18.44 3.21
N ALA A 76 16.84 -17.95 4.09
CA ALA A 76 18.28 -17.87 3.83
C ALA A 76 18.93 -19.23 3.57
N ARG A 77 18.49 -20.30 4.26
CA ARG A 77 18.97 -21.67 4.00
C ARG A 77 18.41 -22.21 2.69
N GLN A 78 17.12 -21.98 2.41
CA GLN A 78 16.49 -22.37 1.15
C GLN A 78 17.11 -21.64 -0.06
N ALA A 79 17.70 -20.46 0.14
CA ALA A 79 18.39 -19.71 -0.90
C ALA A 79 19.78 -20.24 -1.30
N GLN A 80 20.40 -21.11 -0.50
CA GLN A 80 21.74 -21.64 -0.81
C GLN A 80 21.72 -22.59 -2.01
N ALA A 81 22.70 -22.47 -2.90
CA ALA A 81 22.79 -23.26 -4.14
C ALA A 81 22.73 -24.78 -3.90
N LYS A 82 23.29 -25.26 -2.79
CA LYS A 82 23.26 -26.67 -2.37
C LYS A 82 21.87 -27.21 -2.00
N ASN A 83 20.88 -26.34 -1.82
CA ASN A 83 19.53 -26.71 -1.37
C ASN A 83 18.47 -26.55 -2.48
N LYS A 84 18.87 -26.49 -3.76
CA LYS A 84 17.95 -26.26 -4.89
C LYS A 84 17.21 -27.51 -5.37
N THR A 85 17.50 -28.70 -4.84
CA THR A 85 16.78 -29.93 -5.19
C THR A 85 15.40 -29.98 -4.52
N GLY A 86 14.43 -30.65 -5.15
CA GLY A 86 13.08 -30.78 -4.60
C GLY A 86 13.05 -31.45 -3.21
N GLU A 87 13.86 -32.48 -3.01
CA GLU A 87 13.98 -33.19 -1.73
C GLU A 87 14.54 -32.29 -0.61
N ALA A 88 15.61 -31.52 -0.89
CA ALA A 88 16.18 -30.59 0.07
C ALA A 88 15.23 -29.43 0.42
N GLN A 89 14.44 -28.95 -0.54
CA GLN A 89 13.41 -27.94 -0.29
C GLN A 89 12.27 -28.49 0.57
N HIS A 90 11.83 -29.73 0.33
CA HIS A 90 10.83 -30.40 1.15
C HIS A 90 11.30 -30.60 2.60
N GLU A 91 12.55 -31.04 2.80
CA GLU A 91 13.14 -31.21 4.13
C GLU A 91 13.26 -29.88 4.88
N LEU A 92 13.73 -28.82 4.21
CA LEU A 92 13.82 -27.48 4.80
C LEU A 92 12.45 -26.89 5.16
N ALA A 93 11.42 -27.13 4.33
CA ALA A 93 10.05 -26.71 4.63
C ALA A 93 9.46 -27.47 5.82
N ALA A 94 9.73 -28.78 5.95
CA ALA A 94 9.33 -29.56 7.11
C ALA A 94 10.04 -29.06 8.38
N LYS A 95 11.34 -28.77 8.28
CA LYS A 95 12.15 -28.22 9.38
C LYS A 95 11.68 -26.83 9.81
N LYS A 96 11.32 -25.95 8.88
CA LYS A 96 10.71 -24.63 9.17
C LYS A 96 9.41 -24.78 9.97
N ARG A 97 8.50 -25.65 9.52
CA ARG A 97 7.24 -25.93 10.24
C ARG A 97 7.48 -26.49 11.64
N GLN A 98 8.44 -27.39 11.78
CA GLN A 98 8.84 -27.94 13.08
C GLN A 98 9.35 -26.84 14.02
N LEU A 99 10.28 -25.99 13.55
CA LEU A 99 10.84 -24.90 14.34
C LEU A 99 9.76 -23.89 14.80
N ILE A 100 8.81 -23.55 13.92
CA ILE A 100 7.69 -22.67 14.28
C ILE A 100 6.79 -23.34 15.33
N THR A 101 6.50 -24.63 15.17
CA THR A 101 5.68 -25.40 16.12
C THR A 101 6.34 -25.50 17.49
N GLU A 102 7.65 -25.78 17.52
CA GLU A 102 8.45 -25.83 18.76
C GLU A 102 8.54 -24.46 19.43
N LEU A 103 8.75 -23.40 18.65
CA LEU A 103 8.75 -22.03 19.14
C LEU A 103 7.41 -21.66 19.79
N LEU A 104 6.29 -21.92 19.11
CA LEU A 104 4.95 -21.66 19.65
C LEU A 104 4.69 -22.47 20.94
N LYS A 105 5.04 -23.76 20.94
CA LYS A 105 4.91 -24.64 22.11
C LYS A 105 5.74 -24.13 23.29
N SER A 106 6.97 -23.68 23.05
CA SER A 106 7.86 -23.10 24.09
C SER A 106 7.29 -21.83 24.73
N LYS A 107 6.43 -21.10 23.99
CA LYS A 107 5.75 -19.89 24.45
C LYS A 107 4.35 -20.16 25.02
N GLY A 108 3.97 -21.43 25.12
CA GLY A 108 2.69 -21.89 25.64
C GLY A 108 1.51 -21.59 24.72
N LEU A 109 1.73 -21.48 23.40
CA LEU A 109 0.69 -21.27 22.40
C LEU A 109 0.60 -22.46 21.43
N SER A 110 -0.62 -22.82 21.02
CA SER A 110 -0.82 -23.67 19.85
C SER A 110 -0.84 -22.83 18.57
N ASP A 111 -0.57 -23.44 17.42
CA ASP A 111 -0.67 -22.76 16.11
C ASP A 111 -2.08 -22.19 15.88
N THR A 112 -3.13 -22.98 16.14
CA THR A 112 -4.52 -22.50 16.02
C THR A 112 -4.81 -21.31 16.93
N ALA A 113 -4.28 -21.30 18.17
CA ALA A 113 -4.43 -20.16 19.07
C ALA A 113 -3.68 -18.93 18.57
N TYR A 114 -2.48 -19.11 18.01
CA TYR A 114 -1.68 -18.03 17.42
C TYR A 114 -2.39 -17.40 16.23
N GLN A 115 -2.90 -18.20 15.29
CA GLN A 115 -3.65 -17.70 14.14
C GLN A 115 -4.91 -16.96 14.56
N ARG A 116 -5.65 -17.49 15.55
CA ARG A 116 -6.85 -16.84 16.09
C ARG A 116 -6.53 -15.49 16.74
N GLN A 117 -5.46 -15.41 17.53
CA GLN A 117 -5.04 -14.15 18.15
C GLN A 117 -4.55 -13.13 17.11
N ARG A 118 -3.80 -13.55 16.08
CA ARG A 118 -3.44 -12.69 14.94
C ARG A 118 -4.66 -12.17 14.20
N PHE A 119 -5.67 -13.03 13.99
CA PHE A 119 -6.91 -12.63 13.34
C PHE A 119 -7.64 -11.55 14.13
N VAL A 120 -7.79 -11.71 15.45
CA VAL A 120 -8.38 -10.69 16.33
C VAL A 120 -7.61 -9.36 16.29
N VAL A 121 -6.27 -9.41 16.33
CA VAL A 121 -5.43 -8.21 16.19
C VAL A 121 -5.56 -7.57 14.80
N SER A 122 -5.79 -8.34 13.75
CA SER A 122 -5.95 -7.82 12.39
C SER A 122 -7.31 -7.15 12.14
N THR A 123 -8.34 -7.53 12.89
CA THR A 123 -9.72 -7.03 12.72
C THR A 123 -10.10 -5.92 13.71
N ASP A 124 -9.31 -5.70 14.77
CA ASP A 124 -9.45 -4.59 15.71
C ASP A 124 -8.33 -3.57 15.52
N LEU A 125 -8.68 -2.35 15.08
CA LEU A 125 -7.72 -1.29 14.76
C LEU A 125 -6.91 -0.82 15.98
N GLY A 126 -7.49 -0.86 17.19
CA GLY A 126 -6.81 -0.47 18.42
C GLY A 126 -5.76 -1.49 18.83
N LEU A 127 -6.11 -2.78 18.79
CA LEU A 127 -5.18 -3.87 19.03
C LEU A 127 -4.11 -3.95 17.94
N ARG A 128 -4.46 -3.66 16.69
CA ARG A 128 -3.51 -3.58 15.58
C ARG A 128 -2.44 -2.53 15.82
N ALA A 129 -2.85 -1.31 16.17
CA ALA A 129 -1.93 -0.21 16.46
C ALA A 129 -1.01 -0.51 17.64
N GLN A 130 -1.51 -1.20 18.68
CA GLN A 130 -0.71 -1.65 19.82
C GLN A 130 0.28 -2.75 19.44
N PHE A 131 -0.15 -3.73 18.63
CA PHE A 131 0.70 -4.82 18.16
C PHE A 131 1.85 -4.29 17.33
N ASP A 132 1.50 -3.45 16.36
CA ASP A 132 2.45 -2.73 15.56
C ASP A 132 3.39 -1.94 16.48
N SER A 133 2.85 -1.22 17.50
CA SER A 133 3.62 -0.47 18.52
C SER A 133 4.78 -1.26 19.13
N VAL A 134 4.51 -2.53 19.45
CA VAL A 134 5.46 -3.41 20.12
C VAL A 134 6.44 -4.00 19.13
N VAL A 135 5.97 -4.43 17.95
CA VAL A 135 6.86 -4.93 16.88
C VAL A 135 7.93 -3.90 16.52
N ALA A 136 7.58 -2.61 16.38
CA ALA A 136 8.58 -1.57 16.11
C ALA A 136 9.63 -1.42 17.21
N LYS A 137 9.20 -1.45 18.48
CA LYS A 137 10.13 -1.35 19.62
C LYS A 137 11.09 -2.54 19.66
N LEU A 138 10.60 -3.73 19.35
CA LEU A 138 11.38 -4.96 19.36
C LEU A 138 12.34 -5.09 18.18
N THR A 139 11.95 -4.57 17.02
CA THR A 139 12.71 -4.73 15.75
C THR A 139 13.50 -3.49 15.35
N GLY A 140 13.20 -2.33 15.94
CA GLY A 140 13.67 -1.04 15.47
C GLY A 140 13.02 -0.56 14.16
N ALA A 141 12.13 -1.36 13.55
CA ALA A 141 11.38 -0.99 12.36
C ALA A 141 10.24 0.01 12.70
N PRO A 142 9.86 0.97 11.85
CA PRO A 142 8.86 1.96 12.19
C PRO A 142 7.44 1.39 12.31
N LEU A 143 6.57 2.12 13.03
CA LEU A 143 5.18 1.75 13.28
C LEU A 143 4.23 2.04 12.12
N PRO A 144 3.41 1.06 11.69
CA PRO A 144 2.18 1.37 10.98
C PRO A 144 1.28 2.31 11.81
N GLY A 145 1.11 3.54 11.35
CA GLY A 145 0.06 4.47 11.83
C GLY A 145 0.45 5.50 12.90
N ARG A 146 1.70 5.55 13.39
CA ARG A 146 2.20 6.70 14.17
C ARG A 146 3.39 7.33 13.47
N ILE A 147 3.08 8.44 12.80
CA ILE A 147 4.01 9.26 12.04
C ILE A 147 4.95 10.00 13.01
N ALA A 148 6.08 9.39 13.39
CA ALA A 148 7.31 10.07 12.99
C ALA A 148 7.34 9.90 11.48
N ALA A 149 7.48 10.98 10.70
CA ALA A 149 7.41 10.90 9.24
C ALA A 149 8.25 9.70 8.79
N PRO A 150 7.63 8.59 8.33
CA PRO A 150 8.42 7.57 7.70
C PRO A 150 9.07 8.31 6.54
N VAL A 151 10.39 8.20 6.43
CA VAL A 151 11.01 8.45 5.14
C VAL A 151 10.18 7.65 4.14
N ALA A 152 9.46 8.32 3.25
CA ALA A 152 8.54 7.67 2.33
C ALA A 152 9.30 6.55 1.60
N PRO A 153 8.71 5.37 1.32
CA PRO A 153 9.39 4.35 0.53
C PRO A 153 10.00 5.00 -0.72
N GLY A 154 11.27 4.74 -1.00
CA GLY A 154 12.05 5.43 -2.03
C GLY A 154 12.96 6.53 -1.50
N PHE A 155 12.72 7.08 -0.30
CA PHE A 155 13.43 8.26 0.17
C PHE A 155 14.78 7.93 0.77
N VAL A 156 15.77 8.72 0.37
CA VAL A 156 17.12 8.70 0.93
C VAL A 156 17.53 10.13 1.25
N ALA A 157 18.05 10.36 2.45
CA ALA A 157 18.57 11.67 2.85
C ALA A 157 19.79 12.04 2.00
N ALA A 158 19.89 13.31 1.58
CA ALA A 158 21.00 13.79 0.74
C ALA A 158 22.39 13.51 1.35
N SER A 159 22.51 13.52 2.69
CA SER A 159 23.75 13.21 3.42
C SER A 159 24.22 11.77 3.27
N ALA A 160 23.36 10.85 2.79
CA ALA A 160 23.70 9.45 2.57
C ALA A 160 24.08 9.15 1.10
N LEU A 161 24.06 10.16 0.22
CA LEU A 161 24.38 9.99 -1.20
C LEU A 161 25.90 10.07 -1.44
N PRO A 162 26.44 9.34 -2.44
CA PRO A 162 27.80 9.53 -2.91
C PRO A 162 28.05 10.99 -3.33
N PRO A 163 29.29 11.49 -3.30
CA PRO A 163 29.59 12.83 -3.80
C PRO A 163 29.52 12.90 -5.34
N GLY A 164 29.40 14.12 -5.87
CA GLY A 164 29.46 14.39 -7.30
C GLY A 164 28.22 13.96 -8.10
N MET A 165 28.39 13.82 -9.41
CA MET A 165 27.26 13.57 -10.34
C MET A 165 26.56 12.24 -10.11
N VAL A 166 27.29 11.20 -9.68
CA VAL A 166 26.69 9.93 -9.24
C VAL A 166 25.64 10.18 -8.16
N GLY A 167 26.03 10.93 -7.12
CA GLY A 167 25.12 11.36 -6.04
C GLY A 167 23.93 12.15 -6.53
N THR A 168 24.14 13.12 -7.42
CA THR A 168 23.07 13.95 -8.00
C THR A 168 22.01 13.10 -8.69
N HIS A 169 22.42 12.16 -9.55
CA HIS A 169 21.50 11.30 -10.27
C HIS A 169 20.75 10.34 -9.34
N ILE A 170 21.41 9.78 -8.32
CA ILE A 170 20.74 8.95 -7.29
C ILE A 170 19.80 9.81 -6.42
N GLY A 171 20.17 11.05 -6.14
CA GLY A 171 19.35 12.02 -5.43
C GLY A 171 18.07 12.40 -6.19
N HIS A 172 18.11 12.47 -7.53
CA HIS A 172 16.90 12.61 -8.34
C HIS A 172 15.95 11.42 -8.20
N VAL A 173 16.51 10.21 -8.09
CA VAL A 173 15.72 9.00 -7.85
C VAL A 173 15.10 9.00 -6.45
N THR A 174 15.85 9.39 -5.42
CA THR A 174 15.50 9.09 -4.03
C THR A 174 15.12 10.30 -3.18
N THR A 175 15.77 11.44 -3.37
CA THR A 175 15.64 12.60 -2.48
C THR A 175 14.66 13.62 -3.05
N SER A 176 14.93 14.13 -4.25
CA SER A 176 14.16 15.24 -4.82
C SER A 176 14.28 15.33 -6.33
N PHE A 177 13.17 15.61 -7.01
CA PHE A 177 13.15 15.91 -8.43
C PHE A 177 12.33 17.17 -8.69
N VAL A 178 12.76 18.00 -9.65
CA VAL A 178 12.17 19.34 -9.80
C VAL A 178 10.71 19.31 -10.26
N ASP A 179 10.33 18.34 -11.09
CA ASP A 179 8.99 18.29 -11.67
C ASP A 179 7.98 17.52 -10.82
N THR A 180 8.42 16.88 -9.74
CA THR A 180 7.52 16.09 -8.90
C THR A 180 6.76 17.00 -7.92
N PRO A 181 5.52 16.62 -7.57
CA PRO A 181 4.80 17.21 -6.46
C PRO A 181 5.63 17.18 -5.18
N GLU A 182 5.58 18.28 -4.42
CA GLU A 182 6.35 18.46 -3.18
C GLU A 182 7.87 18.31 -3.36
N LYS A 183 8.37 18.34 -4.61
CA LYS A 183 9.77 18.11 -4.96
C LYS A 183 10.30 16.76 -4.45
N ALA A 184 9.44 15.76 -4.32
CA ALA A 184 9.84 14.42 -3.88
C ALA A 184 10.78 13.73 -4.90
N GLY A 185 11.57 12.74 -4.46
CA GLY A 185 12.29 11.88 -5.40
C GLY A 185 11.36 11.12 -6.37
N LEU A 186 11.90 10.67 -7.50
CA LEU A 186 11.15 9.91 -8.50
C LEU A 186 10.62 8.56 -7.97
N LEU A 187 11.37 7.86 -7.12
CA LEU A 187 10.93 6.59 -6.53
C LEU A 187 9.85 6.82 -5.44
N PRO A 188 10.00 7.78 -4.50
CA PRO A 188 8.92 8.16 -3.59
C PRO A 188 7.60 8.51 -4.25
N ILE A 189 7.64 9.30 -5.32
CA ILE A 189 6.40 9.66 -6.03
C ILE A 189 5.81 8.45 -6.75
N ALA A 190 6.64 7.54 -7.31
CA ALA A 190 6.17 6.30 -7.90
C ALA A 190 5.40 5.44 -6.88
N PHE A 191 5.93 5.27 -5.66
CA PHE A 191 5.25 4.53 -4.59
C PHE A 191 3.93 5.19 -4.17
N THR A 192 3.94 6.51 -4.03
CA THR A 192 2.74 7.28 -3.64
C THR A 192 1.61 7.08 -4.65
N GLU A 193 1.91 7.24 -5.94
CA GLU A 193 0.92 7.08 -7.01
C GLU A 193 0.48 5.60 -7.17
N ALA A 194 1.41 4.64 -7.04
CA ALA A 194 1.08 3.21 -7.10
C ALA A 194 0.19 2.75 -5.94
N GLN A 195 0.40 3.33 -4.75
CA GLN A 195 -0.47 3.12 -3.60
C GLN A 195 -1.89 3.64 -3.88
N VAL A 196 -2.03 4.82 -4.47
CA VAL A 196 -3.35 5.36 -4.84
C VAL A 196 -4.02 4.48 -5.90
N ALA A 197 -3.29 4.05 -6.93
CA ALA A 197 -3.80 3.13 -7.94
C ALA A 197 -4.30 1.81 -7.34
N SER A 198 -3.49 1.16 -6.48
CA SER A 198 -3.89 -0.09 -5.82
C SER A 198 -5.10 0.08 -4.89
N GLN A 199 -5.18 1.19 -4.14
CA GLN A 199 -6.34 1.49 -3.29
C GLN A 199 -7.62 1.63 -4.11
N HIS A 200 -7.60 2.41 -5.19
CA HIS A 200 -8.80 2.59 -6.01
C HIS A 200 -9.17 1.33 -6.78
N ALA A 201 -8.21 0.56 -7.28
CA ALA A 201 -8.50 -0.73 -7.89
C ALA A 201 -9.17 -1.69 -6.89
N ALA A 202 -8.72 -1.72 -5.62
CA ALA A 202 -9.35 -2.51 -4.57
C ALA A 202 -10.72 -1.98 -4.13
N LEU A 203 -10.98 -0.67 -4.21
CA LEU A 203 -12.31 -0.12 -3.95
C LEU A 203 -13.29 -0.50 -5.07
N ALA A 204 -12.83 -0.58 -6.32
CA ALA A 204 -13.64 -0.99 -7.46
C ALA A 204 -14.22 -2.40 -7.29
N THR A 205 -13.52 -3.31 -6.57
CA THR A 205 -13.99 -4.68 -6.34
C THR A 205 -15.03 -4.80 -5.22
N ARG A 206 -15.27 -3.75 -4.44
CA ARG A 206 -16.21 -3.80 -3.29
C ARG A 206 -17.68 -3.70 -3.69
N ASN A 207 -17.97 -3.21 -4.88
CA ASN A 207 -19.33 -3.03 -5.37
C ASN A 207 -19.47 -3.56 -6.80
N THR A 208 -19.44 -4.88 -6.94
CA THR A 208 -19.43 -5.60 -8.23
C THR A 208 -20.75 -5.53 -8.99
N THR A 209 -21.79 -4.95 -8.41
CA THR A 209 -23.09 -4.75 -9.05
C THR A 209 -23.32 -3.32 -9.52
N ASP A 210 -22.40 -2.40 -9.23
CA ASP A 210 -22.51 -0.97 -9.57
C ASP A 210 -21.47 -0.59 -10.62
N LEU A 211 -21.91 -0.53 -11.88
CA LEU A 211 -21.03 -0.18 -13.00
C LEU A 211 -20.48 1.25 -12.88
N ALA A 212 -21.25 2.19 -12.34
CA ALA A 212 -20.80 3.57 -12.20
C ALA A 212 -19.67 3.67 -11.17
N ALA A 213 -19.78 2.95 -10.04
CA ALA A 213 -18.72 2.88 -9.04
C ALA A 213 -17.44 2.22 -9.58
N MET A 214 -17.58 1.12 -10.35
CA MET A 214 -16.43 0.47 -10.99
C MET A 214 -15.72 1.40 -11.98
N LYS A 215 -16.47 2.12 -12.82
CA LYS A 215 -15.92 3.11 -13.76
C LYS A 215 -15.27 4.29 -13.03
N LEU A 216 -15.89 4.82 -11.97
CA LEU A 216 -15.33 5.89 -11.17
C LEU A 216 -13.93 5.52 -10.66
N HIS A 217 -13.81 4.36 -10.02
CA HIS A 217 -12.54 3.90 -9.47
C HIS A 217 -11.51 3.52 -10.54
N ALA A 218 -11.92 2.92 -11.67
CA ALA A 218 -11.02 2.71 -12.80
C ALA A 218 -10.48 4.04 -13.36
N GLY A 219 -11.28 5.11 -13.35
CA GLY A 219 -10.86 6.46 -13.75
C GLY A 219 -9.80 7.04 -12.80
N HIS A 220 -9.97 6.83 -11.48
CA HIS A 220 -8.97 7.21 -10.49
C HIS A 220 -7.65 6.43 -10.67
N VAL A 221 -7.73 5.14 -11.01
CA VAL A 221 -6.54 4.34 -11.34
C VAL A 221 -5.82 4.92 -12.54
N LEU A 222 -6.54 5.28 -13.62
CA LEU A 222 -5.95 5.91 -14.80
C LEU A 222 -5.22 7.21 -14.44
N HIS A 223 -5.83 8.09 -13.63
CA HIS A 223 -5.17 9.32 -13.18
C HIS A 223 -3.89 9.03 -12.39
N ALA A 224 -3.92 8.09 -11.44
CA ALA A 224 -2.77 7.76 -10.62
C ALA A 224 -1.61 7.13 -11.41
N VAL A 225 -1.90 6.29 -12.41
CA VAL A 225 -0.84 5.64 -13.19
C VAL A 225 -0.33 6.47 -14.37
N ASP A 226 -1.23 7.25 -15.00
CA ASP A 226 -0.93 8.16 -16.11
C ASP A 226 -1.96 9.34 -16.18
N PRO A 227 -1.64 10.47 -15.53
CA PRO A 227 -2.48 11.67 -15.52
C PRO A 227 -2.73 12.30 -16.90
N THR A 228 -2.00 11.88 -17.95
CA THR A 228 -2.26 12.39 -19.31
C THR A 228 -3.50 11.77 -19.94
N ILE A 229 -3.97 10.63 -19.42
CA ILE A 229 -5.19 9.94 -19.88
C ILE A 229 -6.42 10.49 -19.17
N VAL A 230 -6.32 10.67 -17.85
CA VAL A 230 -7.36 11.28 -17.02
C VAL A 230 -6.68 12.35 -16.17
N THR A 231 -7.00 13.61 -16.42
CA THR A 231 -6.26 14.76 -15.86
C THR A 231 -6.62 15.08 -14.41
N THR A 232 -7.72 14.55 -13.91
CA THR A 232 -8.21 14.79 -12.54
C THR A 232 -8.51 13.50 -11.82
N GLY A 233 -8.08 13.38 -10.57
CA GLY A 233 -8.42 12.26 -9.71
C GLY A 233 -7.61 12.29 -8.41
N PRO A 234 -7.83 11.31 -7.52
CA PRO A 234 -6.95 11.07 -6.39
C PRO A 234 -5.55 10.69 -6.87
N GLY A 235 -4.53 11.23 -6.21
CA GLY A 235 -3.14 11.10 -6.64
C GLY A 235 -2.39 12.40 -6.41
N LYS A 236 -1.11 12.42 -6.77
CA LYS A 236 -0.30 13.66 -6.75
C LYS A 236 -0.22 14.30 -8.15
N GLY A 237 -0.70 13.61 -9.18
CA GLY A 237 -0.78 14.12 -10.56
C GLY A 237 0.52 13.97 -11.35
N PHE A 238 1.45 13.11 -10.90
CA PHE A 238 2.70 12.85 -11.63
C PHE A 238 2.66 11.57 -12.47
N GLY A 239 1.98 10.54 -11.96
CA GLY A 239 1.83 9.25 -12.63
C GLY A 239 2.92 8.23 -12.31
N VAL A 240 2.52 6.99 -12.01
CA VAL A 240 3.45 5.87 -11.81
C VAL A 240 4.36 5.65 -13.02
N LYS A 241 3.81 5.71 -14.25
CA LYS A 241 4.59 5.43 -15.47
C LYS A 241 5.73 6.42 -15.66
N ARG A 242 5.43 7.73 -15.56
CA ARG A 242 6.43 8.80 -15.68
C ARG A 242 7.49 8.67 -14.59
N ALA A 243 7.07 8.42 -13.35
CA ALA A 243 7.98 8.26 -12.22
C ALA A 243 8.94 7.08 -12.41
N ALA A 244 8.41 5.90 -12.73
CA ALA A 244 9.21 4.68 -12.90
C ALA A 244 10.20 4.81 -14.08
N LEU A 245 9.79 5.39 -15.20
CA LEU A 245 10.71 5.65 -16.32
C LEU A 245 11.80 6.68 -15.95
N GLY A 246 11.44 7.69 -15.16
CA GLY A 246 12.41 8.64 -14.58
C GLY A 246 13.42 7.95 -13.67
N VAL A 247 12.98 7.01 -12.81
CA VAL A 247 13.88 6.20 -11.97
C VAL A 247 14.90 5.46 -12.82
N ALA A 248 14.43 4.74 -13.87
CA ALA A 248 15.31 4.01 -14.78
C ALA A 248 16.31 4.94 -15.48
N GLN A 249 15.86 6.08 -15.98
CA GLN A 249 16.70 7.04 -16.68
C GLN A 249 17.81 7.58 -15.76
N HIS A 250 17.46 8.07 -14.58
CA HIS A 250 18.42 8.71 -13.68
C HIS A 250 19.42 7.71 -13.10
N ILE A 251 19.00 6.50 -12.75
CA ILE A 251 19.92 5.51 -12.20
C ILE A 251 20.93 5.00 -13.25
N GLU A 252 20.54 4.97 -14.52
CA GLU A 252 21.45 4.68 -15.63
C GLU A 252 22.45 5.79 -15.89
N LEU A 253 22.03 7.06 -15.79
CA LEU A 253 22.96 8.19 -15.86
C LEU A 253 24.01 8.09 -14.75
N ALA A 254 23.59 7.79 -13.51
CA ALA A 254 24.52 7.56 -12.39
C ALA A 254 25.54 6.46 -12.71
N SER A 255 25.14 5.37 -13.37
CA SER A 255 26.04 4.26 -13.73
C SER A 255 27.06 4.59 -14.82
N LYS A 256 26.73 5.57 -15.68
CA LYS A 256 27.56 5.98 -16.83
C LYS A 256 28.57 7.06 -16.47
N GLU A 257 28.45 7.66 -15.29
CA GLU A 257 29.44 8.60 -14.78
C GLU A 257 30.83 7.95 -14.69
N SER A 258 31.86 8.71 -15.06
CA SER A 258 33.25 8.23 -15.06
C SER A 258 33.71 7.78 -13.67
N THR A 259 33.17 8.38 -12.62
CA THR A 259 33.45 8.08 -11.21
C THR A 259 32.54 7.00 -10.61
N ALA A 260 31.64 6.40 -11.40
CA ALA A 260 30.73 5.37 -10.89
C ALA A 260 31.50 4.11 -10.47
N SER A 261 31.31 3.72 -9.21
CA SER A 261 31.88 2.49 -8.66
C SER A 261 31.30 1.25 -9.37
N PRO A 262 31.97 0.08 -9.31
CA PRO A 262 31.38 -1.17 -9.76
C PRO A 262 30.03 -1.48 -9.09
N ASN A 263 29.90 -1.13 -7.81
CA ASN A 263 28.69 -1.33 -7.01
C ASN A 263 27.52 -0.49 -7.53
N VAL A 264 27.75 0.79 -7.87
CA VAL A 264 26.76 1.65 -8.54
C VAL A 264 26.34 1.01 -9.87
N LYS A 265 27.29 0.59 -10.71
CA LYS A 265 26.98 0.02 -12.04
C LYS A 265 26.11 -1.24 -11.97
N ILE A 266 26.42 -2.14 -11.05
CA ILE A 266 25.66 -3.39 -10.85
C ILE A 266 24.23 -3.07 -10.41
N HIS A 267 24.07 -2.34 -9.32
CA HIS A 267 22.74 -2.09 -8.77
C HIS A 267 21.89 -1.16 -9.64
N SER A 268 22.49 -0.21 -10.37
CA SER A 268 21.77 0.60 -11.36
C SER A 268 21.06 -0.25 -12.40
N THR A 269 21.67 -1.34 -12.86
CA THR A 269 21.06 -2.25 -13.84
C THR A 269 19.78 -2.89 -13.27
N HIS A 270 19.83 -3.33 -12.02
CA HIS A 270 18.72 -3.99 -11.37
C HIS A 270 17.57 -3.00 -11.09
N ILE A 271 17.91 -1.81 -10.58
CA ILE A 271 16.95 -0.73 -10.32
C ILE A 271 16.24 -0.31 -11.61
N ALA A 272 16.99 -0.09 -12.69
CA ALA A 272 16.42 0.31 -13.97
C ALA A 272 15.52 -0.77 -14.58
N THR A 273 15.90 -2.04 -14.44
CA THR A 273 15.10 -3.16 -14.94
C THR A 273 13.78 -3.27 -14.18
N ALA A 274 13.79 -3.27 -12.84
CA ALA A 274 12.57 -3.34 -12.03
C ALA A 274 11.64 -2.13 -12.27
N ALA A 275 12.21 -0.93 -12.43
CA ALA A 275 11.42 0.27 -12.75
C ALA A 275 10.77 0.18 -14.14
N ARG A 276 11.46 -0.37 -15.15
CA ARG A 276 10.86 -0.63 -16.47
C ARG A 276 9.80 -1.72 -16.43
N SER A 277 10.01 -2.79 -15.68
CA SER A 277 9.00 -3.83 -15.46
C SER A 277 7.73 -3.25 -14.84
N THR A 278 7.88 -2.33 -13.89
CA THR A 278 6.75 -1.56 -13.34
C THR A 278 6.04 -0.74 -14.42
N ALA A 279 6.78 -0.01 -15.26
CA ALA A 279 6.18 0.78 -16.35
C ALA A 279 5.43 -0.09 -17.38
N THR A 280 5.96 -1.26 -17.73
CA THR A 280 5.26 -2.23 -18.58
C THR A 280 3.97 -2.73 -17.92
N ARG A 281 3.99 -2.99 -16.62
CA ARG A 281 2.80 -3.39 -15.87
C ARG A 281 1.75 -2.27 -15.81
N VAL A 282 2.19 -1.00 -15.74
CA VAL A 282 1.28 0.14 -15.86
C VAL A 282 0.53 0.12 -17.20
N ASP A 283 1.17 -0.24 -18.32
CA ASP A 283 0.46 -0.35 -19.61
C ASP A 283 -0.66 -1.40 -19.57
N GLN A 284 -0.44 -2.51 -18.86
CA GLN A 284 -1.47 -3.53 -18.65
C GLN A 284 -2.61 -3.02 -17.74
N VAL A 285 -2.27 -2.29 -16.68
CA VAL A 285 -3.26 -1.62 -15.79
C VAL A 285 -4.11 -0.62 -16.58
N ILE A 286 -3.49 0.20 -17.43
CA ILE A 286 -4.19 1.16 -18.29
C ILE A 286 -5.15 0.44 -19.23
N ALA A 287 -4.70 -0.65 -19.88
CA ALA A 287 -5.53 -1.42 -20.80
C ALA A 287 -6.79 -1.98 -20.12
N LEU A 288 -6.66 -2.55 -18.90
CA LEU A 288 -7.81 -3.03 -18.14
C LEU A 288 -8.73 -1.90 -17.70
N ALA A 289 -8.18 -0.81 -17.18
CA ALA A 289 -8.97 0.32 -16.72
C ALA A 289 -9.78 0.95 -17.87
N LYS A 290 -9.22 1.05 -19.08
CA LYS A 290 -9.95 1.50 -20.28
C LYS A 290 -11.10 0.57 -20.65
N LYS A 291 -10.87 -0.75 -20.64
CA LYS A 291 -11.96 -1.73 -20.87
C LYS A 291 -13.11 -1.57 -19.86
N ILE A 292 -12.79 -1.30 -18.60
CA ILE A 292 -13.81 -1.00 -17.57
C ILE A 292 -14.57 0.28 -17.90
N GLN A 293 -13.89 1.35 -18.37
CA GLN A 293 -14.56 2.58 -18.80
C GLN A 293 -15.54 2.35 -19.96
N GLU A 294 -15.16 1.49 -20.90
CA GLU A 294 -15.89 1.28 -22.16
C GLU A 294 -17.05 0.31 -22.03
N THR A 295 -16.93 -0.75 -21.22
CA THR A 295 -17.96 -1.78 -21.12
C THR A 295 -19.29 -1.24 -20.56
N SER A 296 -20.39 -1.80 -21.04
CA SER A 296 -21.74 -1.59 -20.50
C SER A 296 -22.26 -2.80 -19.70
N ASP A 297 -21.49 -3.89 -19.66
CA ASP A 297 -21.83 -5.10 -18.92
C ASP A 297 -21.22 -5.05 -17.50
N VAL A 298 -22.11 -5.05 -16.51
CA VAL A 298 -21.75 -5.05 -15.08
C VAL A 298 -20.91 -6.29 -14.71
N LYS A 299 -21.23 -7.47 -15.24
CA LYS A 299 -20.51 -8.71 -14.92
C LYS A 299 -19.12 -8.73 -15.54
N GLU A 300 -19.00 -8.22 -16.76
CA GLU A 300 -17.70 -8.04 -17.41
C GLU A 300 -16.84 -7.04 -16.61
N ALA A 301 -17.40 -5.88 -16.26
CA ALA A 301 -16.72 -4.89 -15.43
C ALA A 301 -16.26 -5.46 -14.08
N ALA A 302 -17.07 -6.29 -13.41
CA ALA A 302 -16.70 -6.94 -12.16
C ALA A 302 -15.50 -7.90 -12.34
N THR A 303 -15.45 -8.62 -13.46
CA THR A 303 -14.31 -9.50 -13.77
C THR A 303 -13.04 -8.69 -14.04
N LEU A 304 -13.16 -7.64 -14.87
CA LEU A 304 -12.04 -6.76 -15.21
C LEU A 304 -11.50 -6.00 -13.99
N THR A 305 -12.34 -5.56 -13.06
CA THR A 305 -11.90 -4.88 -11.83
C THR A 305 -11.12 -5.81 -10.90
N GLY A 306 -11.45 -7.10 -10.83
CA GLY A 306 -10.64 -8.09 -10.12
C GLY A 306 -9.23 -8.23 -10.72
N GLN A 307 -9.13 -8.27 -12.05
CA GLN A 307 -7.85 -8.29 -12.75
C GLN A 307 -7.06 -6.99 -12.54
N LEU A 308 -7.75 -5.84 -12.59
CA LEU A 308 -7.17 -4.53 -12.34
C LEU A 308 -6.58 -4.44 -10.94
N ALA A 309 -7.30 -4.89 -9.91
CA ALA A 309 -6.84 -4.90 -8.53
C ALA A 309 -5.57 -5.76 -8.35
N SER A 310 -5.53 -6.94 -8.98
CA SER A 310 -4.34 -7.80 -8.98
C SER A 310 -3.13 -7.08 -9.58
N LEU A 311 -3.23 -6.56 -10.81
CA LEU A 311 -2.11 -5.87 -11.47
C LEU A 311 -1.69 -4.59 -10.75
N ALA A 312 -2.64 -3.80 -10.24
CA ALA A 312 -2.34 -2.56 -9.53
C ALA A 312 -1.55 -2.83 -8.23
N SER A 313 -1.84 -3.93 -7.53
CA SER A 313 -1.10 -4.34 -6.32
C SER A 313 0.36 -4.73 -6.63
N GLN A 314 0.59 -5.28 -7.83
CA GLN A 314 1.91 -5.72 -8.30
C GLN A 314 2.80 -4.55 -8.77
N LEU A 315 2.27 -3.32 -8.91
CA LEU A 315 3.09 -2.16 -9.31
C LEU A 315 4.20 -1.90 -8.29
N ALA A 316 3.88 -1.99 -7.00
CA ALA A 316 4.86 -1.86 -5.93
C ALA A 316 5.58 -3.19 -5.65
N ALA A 317 4.83 -4.27 -5.47
CA ALA A 317 5.36 -5.56 -5.00
C ALA A 317 6.13 -6.36 -6.05
N GLY A 318 5.92 -6.07 -7.34
CA GLY A 318 6.29 -6.96 -8.42
C GLY A 318 5.35 -8.16 -8.54
N ALA A 319 5.72 -9.13 -9.35
CA ALA A 319 4.98 -10.37 -9.52
C ALA A 319 5.94 -11.53 -9.83
N ASP A 320 5.70 -12.68 -9.21
CA ASP A 320 6.41 -13.92 -9.52
C ASP A 320 5.81 -14.48 -10.83
N VAL A 321 6.38 -14.05 -11.97
CA VAL A 321 5.86 -14.42 -13.30
C VAL A 321 6.29 -15.83 -13.72
N ASN A 322 7.32 -16.38 -13.08
CA ASN A 322 7.88 -17.69 -13.40
C ASN A 322 7.43 -18.80 -12.42
N ALA A 323 6.73 -18.42 -11.34
CA ALA A 323 6.20 -19.27 -10.28
C ALA A 323 7.28 -20.04 -9.47
N ASP A 324 8.48 -19.46 -9.31
CA ASP A 324 9.57 -20.04 -8.51
C ASP A 324 9.49 -19.69 -7.01
N GLY A 325 8.46 -18.93 -6.62
CA GLY A 325 8.21 -18.46 -5.27
C GLY A 325 8.97 -17.20 -4.89
N ARG A 326 9.61 -16.52 -5.85
CA ARG A 326 10.38 -15.28 -5.64
C ARG A 326 9.96 -14.21 -6.63
N ILE A 327 10.27 -12.97 -6.27
CA ILE A 327 10.12 -11.82 -7.15
C ILE A 327 11.51 -11.22 -7.29
N ASP A 328 12.17 -11.50 -8.41
CA ASP A 328 13.46 -10.91 -8.71
C ASP A 328 13.30 -9.54 -9.39
N TRP A 329 14.39 -8.77 -9.50
CA TRP A 329 14.40 -7.52 -10.27
C TRP A 329 14.29 -7.76 -11.79
N GLY A 330 14.69 -8.96 -12.25
CA GLY A 330 14.77 -9.35 -13.65
C GLY A 330 13.49 -9.95 -14.21
N ASN A 331 13.54 -10.43 -15.46
CA ASN A 331 12.50 -11.23 -16.13
C ASN A 331 11.07 -10.65 -16.16
N GLY A 332 10.90 -9.35 -15.91
CA GLY A 332 9.57 -8.73 -15.82
C GLY A 332 8.88 -8.89 -14.46
N GLU A 333 9.58 -9.41 -13.46
CA GLU A 333 9.04 -9.67 -12.12
C GLU A 333 9.08 -8.42 -11.24
N GLY A 334 10.18 -7.67 -11.33
CA GLY A 334 10.48 -6.55 -10.44
C GLY A 334 9.38 -5.48 -10.40
N GLY A 335 9.07 -5.05 -9.18
CA GLY A 335 8.28 -3.86 -8.88
C GLY A 335 9.14 -2.74 -8.27
N LEU A 336 8.48 -1.68 -7.79
CA LEU A 336 9.15 -0.58 -7.08
C LEU A 336 9.90 -1.04 -5.82
N GLN A 337 9.46 -2.14 -5.18
CA GLN A 337 10.15 -2.72 -4.02
C GLN A 337 11.54 -3.26 -4.38
N GLN A 338 11.68 -3.99 -5.48
CA GLN A 338 12.99 -4.46 -5.94
C GLN A 338 13.90 -3.28 -6.33
N ALA A 339 13.35 -2.21 -6.90
CA ALA A 339 14.10 -0.98 -7.14
C ALA A 339 14.59 -0.35 -5.82
N GLN A 340 13.75 -0.30 -4.78
CA GLN A 340 14.13 0.18 -3.46
C GLN A 340 15.19 -0.71 -2.80
N GLU A 341 15.04 -2.03 -2.84
CA GLU A 341 16.00 -2.98 -2.28
C GLU A 341 17.38 -2.78 -2.88
N HIS A 342 17.47 -2.64 -4.20
CA HIS A 342 18.74 -2.39 -4.87
C HIS A 342 19.29 -0.99 -4.63
N ILE A 343 18.48 0.03 -4.37
CA ILE A 343 18.97 1.33 -3.89
C ILE A 343 19.62 1.18 -2.51
N THR A 344 18.99 0.43 -1.62
CA THR A 344 19.55 0.19 -0.28
C THR A 344 20.90 -0.54 -0.37
N LEU A 345 21.00 -1.57 -1.22
CA LEU A 345 22.24 -2.31 -1.45
C LEU A 345 23.32 -1.43 -2.10
N LEU A 346 22.93 -0.63 -3.10
CA LEU A 346 23.81 0.36 -3.73
C LEU A 346 24.41 1.26 -2.67
N LEU A 347 23.58 1.94 -1.87
CA LEU A 347 24.07 2.90 -0.88
C LEU A 347 24.88 2.24 0.25
N ALA A 348 24.55 1.00 0.63
CA ALA A 348 25.33 0.25 1.60
C ALA A 348 26.76 0.00 1.10
N GLY A 349 26.93 -0.32 -0.19
CA GLY A 349 28.25 -0.52 -0.80
C GLY A 349 29.06 0.76 -1.02
N GLU A 350 28.43 1.94 -0.92
CA GLU A 350 29.11 3.25 -1.03
C GLU A 350 29.53 3.84 0.33
N LYS A 351 29.08 3.26 1.44
CA LYS A 351 29.52 3.65 2.79
C LYS A 351 30.95 3.15 3.02
N LYS A 352 31.87 4.07 3.31
CA LYS A 352 33.22 3.77 3.79
C LYS A 352 33.26 3.81 5.32
#